data_AF-A0A7Z9WP97-F1
#
_entry.id   AF-A0A7Z9WP97-F1
#
_cell.length_a   1.000
_cell.length_b   1.000
_cell.length_c   1.000
_cell.angle_alpha   90.00
_cell.angle_beta   90.00
_cell.angle_gamma   90.00
#
_symmetry.space_group_name_H-M   'P 1'
#
loop_
_entity.id
_entity.type
_entity.pdbx_description
1 polymer ?
#
loop_
_entity_poly.entity_id
_entity_poly.type
_entity_poly.pdbx_seq_one_letter_code
_entity_poly.pdbx_strand_id
1 'polypeptide(L)' 'RFDGFWEMDLKPWDIAAGVVIVRESGGKVSDFSGGELDLYGGEILASNGRLHERMLAVIKEERG' A
#
# COMPACT_ATOMS: atom_id res chain seq x y z
N ARG A 1 -11.52 -2.71 11.88
CA ARG A 1 -11.21 -1.56 11.00
C ARG A 1 -9.76 -1.19 11.31
N PHE A 2 -8.84 -1.51 10.40
CA PHE A 2 -7.40 -1.27 10.56
C PHE A 2 -7.01 0.06 9.92
N ASP A 3 -5.88 0.65 10.35
CA ASP A 3 -5.39 1.93 9.82
C ASP A 3 -4.37 1.79 8.68
N GLY A 4 -3.90 0.57 8.43
CA GLY A 4 -2.93 0.24 7.39
C GLY A 4 -2.85 -1.25 7.08
N PHE A 5 -2.35 -1.56 5.89
CA PHE A 5 -2.15 -2.89 5.35
C PHE A 5 -0.92 -2.88 4.42
N TRP A 6 -0.09 -3.92 4.49
CA TRP A 6 1.03 -4.11 3.57
C TRP A 6 1.23 -5.60 3.30
N GLU A 7 1.60 -5.96 2.08
CA GLU A 7 1.87 -7.35 1.69
C GLU A 7 2.74 -7.44 0.41
N MET A 8 3.30 -8.62 0.16
CA MET A 8 4.16 -8.94 -0.99
C MET A 8 3.69 -10.24 -1.68
N ASP A 9 4.15 -10.47 -2.91
CA ASP A 9 3.79 -11.61 -3.78
C ASP A 9 2.29 -11.74 -4.07
N LEU A 10 1.61 -10.60 -4.13
CA LEU A 10 0.20 -10.54 -4.53
C LEU A 10 0.05 -10.51 -6.06
N LYS A 11 -1.02 -11.11 -6.56
CA LYS A 11 -1.40 -10.99 -7.96
C LYS A 11 -2.33 -9.79 -8.16
N PRO A 12 -2.41 -9.23 -9.39
CA PRO A 12 -3.23 -8.04 -9.64
C PRO A 12 -4.68 -8.17 -9.17
N TRP A 13 -5.27 -9.37 -9.28
CA TRP A 13 -6.64 -9.65 -8.86
C TRP A 13 -6.85 -9.64 -7.34
N ASP A 14 -5.80 -9.84 -6.55
CA ASP A 14 -5.88 -9.81 -5.08
C ASP A 14 -6.03 -8.37 -4.56
N ILE A 15 -5.52 -7.38 -5.31
CA ILE A 15 -5.46 -5.98 -4.86
C ILE A 15 -6.33 -5.01 -5.67
N ALA A 16 -6.69 -5.32 -6.92
CA ALA A 16 -7.34 -4.36 -7.83
C ALA A 16 -8.62 -3.73 -7.24
N ALA A 17 -9.50 -4.54 -6.65
CA ALA A 17 -10.73 -4.04 -6.03
C ALA A 17 -10.44 -3.23 -4.76
N GLY A 18 -9.50 -3.70 -3.92
CA GLY A 18 -9.13 -3.03 -2.68
C GLY A 18 -8.55 -1.63 -2.92
N VAL A 19 -7.72 -1.48 -3.96
CA VAL A 19 -7.12 -0.20 -4.34
C VAL A 19 -8.18 0.87 -4.63
N VAL A 20 -9.22 0.52 -5.39
CA VAL A 20 -10.33 1.43 -5.70
C VAL A 20 -11.04 1.83 -4.40
N ILE A 21 -11.40 0.87 -3.56
CA ILE A 21 -12.10 1.12 -2.29
C ILE A 21 -11.29 2.06 -1.39
N VAL A 22 -9.99 1.81 -1.24
CA VAL A 22 -9.11 2.65 -0.40
C VAL A 22 -9.02 4.06 -0.95
N ARG A 23 -8.82 4.22 -2.26
CA ARG A 23 -8.72 5.54 -2.91
C ARG A 23 -10.02 6.35 -2.79
N GLU A 24 -11.17 5.74 -3.10
CA GLU A 24 -12.48 6.40 -2.99
C GLU A 24 -12.86 6.72 -1.54
N SER A 25 -12.31 6.00 -0.56
CA SER A 25 -12.48 6.28 0.87
C SER A 25 -11.53 7.37 1.40
N GLY A 26 -10.70 7.99 0.53
CA GLY A 26 -9.72 9.00 0.90
C GLY A 26 -8.42 8.44 1.53
N GLY A 27 -8.19 7.13 1.40
CA GLY A 27 -6.95 6.48 1.79
C GLY A 27 -5.83 6.66 0.75
N LYS A 28 -4.63 6.21 1.09
CA LYS A 28 -3.45 6.27 0.22
C LYS A 28 -2.94 4.86 -0.05
N VAL A 29 -2.56 4.62 -1.30
CA VAL A 29 -1.94 3.36 -1.75
C VAL A 29 -0.68 3.66 -2.55
N SER A 30 0.40 2.94 -2.27
CA SER A 30 1.69 3.02 -2.96
C SER A 30 2.33 1.63 -3.07
N ASP A 31 3.43 1.55 -3.82
CA ASP A 31 4.44 0.50 -3.65
C ASP A 31 5.29 0.78 -2.37
N PHE A 32 6.36 0.00 -2.13
CA PHE A 32 7.27 0.25 -1.01
C PHE A 32 8.38 1.28 -1.33
N SER A 33 8.46 1.74 -2.58
CA SER A 33 9.27 2.92 -2.93
C SER A 33 8.60 4.22 -2.47
N GLY A 34 7.28 4.19 -2.27
CA GLY A 34 6.42 5.35 -2.00
C GLY A 34 5.85 5.97 -3.28
N GLY A 35 6.09 5.35 -4.44
CA GLY A 35 5.60 5.76 -5.75
C GLY A 35 4.17 5.29 -6.01
N GLU A 36 3.70 5.52 -7.24
CA GLU A 36 2.42 4.95 -7.66
C GLU A 36 2.46 3.42 -7.59
N LEU A 37 1.36 2.83 -7.13
CA LEU A 37 1.22 1.38 -7.11
C LEU A 37 1.27 0.83 -8.54
N ASP A 38 2.24 -0.04 -8.81
CA ASP A 38 2.21 -0.96 -9.93
C ASP A 38 1.40 -2.22 -9.55
N LEU A 39 0.25 -2.42 -10.20
CA LEU A 39 -0.60 -3.59 -9.96
C LEU A 39 0.08 -4.92 -10.27
N TYR A 40 1.14 -4.91 -11.10
CA TYR A 40 1.93 -6.09 -11.45
C TYR A 40 3.24 -6.19 -10.67
N GLY A 41 3.56 -5.21 -9.82
CA GLY A 41 4.79 -5.16 -9.03
C GLY A 41 4.80 -6.13 -7.84
N GLY A 42 3.62 -6.61 -7.43
CA GLY A 42 3.48 -7.65 -6.39
C GLY A 42 3.67 -7.16 -4.95
N GLU A 43 3.91 -5.87 -4.73
CA GLU A 43 3.95 -5.24 -3.40
C GLU A 43 2.92 -4.12 -3.30
N ILE A 44 2.33 -3.94 -2.12
CA ILE A 44 1.35 -2.91 -1.85
C ILE A 44 1.47 -2.39 -0.43
N LEU A 45 1.40 -1.07 -0.26
CA LEU A 45 1.17 -0.39 1.00
C LEU A 45 -0.12 0.41 0.90
N ALA A 46 -1.11 0.11 1.74
CA ALA A 46 -2.36 0.83 1.84
C ALA A 46 -2.56 1.39 3.26
N SER A 47 -3.09 2.61 3.39
CA SER A 47 -3.42 3.18 4.71
C SER A 47 -4.56 4.19 4.64
N ASN A 48 -5.01 4.63 5.81
CA ASN A 48 -5.95 5.74 5.97
C ASN A 48 -5.39 7.13 5.53
N GLY A 49 -4.24 7.16 4.87
CA GLY A 49 -3.53 8.37 4.43
C GLY A 49 -2.69 9.03 5.52
N ARG A 50 -3.16 9.04 6.77
CA ARG A 50 -2.50 9.74 7.90
C ARG A 50 -1.22 9.05 8.37
N LEU A 51 -1.19 7.72 8.30
CA LEU A 51 -0.06 6.91 8.74
C LEU A 51 0.87 6.47 7.62
N HIS A 52 0.56 6.82 6.37
CA HIS A 52 1.23 6.26 5.19
C HIS A 52 2.76 6.46 5.21
N GLU A 53 3.21 7.70 5.43
CA GLU A 53 4.64 8.02 5.47
C GLU A 53 5.38 7.34 6.63
N ARG A 54 4.70 7.15 7.78
CA ARG A 54 5.28 6.46 8.93
C ARG A 54 5.46 4.97 8.65
N MET A 55 4.46 4.34 8.04
CA MET A 55 4.54 2.95 7.63
C MET A 55 5.63 2.74 6.58
N LEU A 56 5.69 3.63 5.58
CA LEU A 56 6.71 3.60 4.54
C LEU A 56 8.13 3.72 5.11
N ALA A 57 8.32 4.60 6.11
CA ALA A 57 9.62 4.75 6.77
C ALA A 57 10.07 3.45 7.44
N VAL A 58 9.19 2.78 8.20
CA VAL A 58 9.48 1.48 8.83
C VAL A 58 9.78 0.42 7.79
N ILE A 59 8.99 0.34 6.71
CA ILE A 59 9.22 -0.63 5.63
C ILE A 59 10.58 -0.42 4.96
N LYS A 60 11.00 0.84 4.76
CA LYS A 60 12.30 1.16 4.15
C LYS A 60 13.47 0.85 5.09
N GLU A 61 13.31 1.08 6.39
CA GLU A 61 14.32 0.76 7.40
C GLU A 61 14.57 -0.75 7.48
N GLU A 62 13.52 -1.56 7.47
CA GLU A 62 13.64 -3.03 7.55
C GLU A 62 14.13 -3.69 6.25
N ARG A 63 14.07 -2.98 5.11
CA ARG A 63 14.55 -3.46 3.80
C ARG A 63 15.98 -3.02 3.46
N GLY A 64 16.56 -2.08 4.22
CA GLY A 64 17.92 -1.56 4.04
C GLY A 64 18.96 -2.37 4.80
#